data_AF-A0A3M1J6U6-F1
#
_entry.id   AF-A0A3M1J6U6-F1
#
_cell.length_a   1.000
_cell.length_b   1.000
_cell.length_c   1.000
_cell.angle_alpha   90.00
_cell.angle_beta   90.00
_cell.angle_gamma   90.00
#
_symmetry.space_group_name_H-M   'P 1'
#
loop_
_entity.id
_entity.type
_entity.pdbx_description
1 polymer ?
#
loop_
_entity_poly.entity_id
_entity_poly.type
_entity_poly.pdbx_seq_one_letter_code
_entity_poly.pdbx_strand_id
1 'polypeptide(L)'
;MAKLKIRGKELLKLGYAEGQIISLTINVVYEYFRKSPKDWVMNMLQQVHARPEAFLEEAGWQRIAQALLAERQEVVEAEKRQLAKNAMPFPIFGEEQIEMDAKDQMYTAMRLPVTVQGALMPDAHHGYGLPIGGVLATENSVIPYGVGVDIGCRMCLILYDLPVERLDTERDKFTKWLGEHTRFGLDIHERPLDDPIFGRDEFKYIKVAKENRDKAYKQIGSSGGGNHFVEFGIATLTDADNEFGLPLGR
;
A
#
# COMPACT_ATOMS: atom_id res chain seq x y z
N MET A 1 57.74 -8.67 11.07
CA MET A 1 56.72 -8.99 10.04
C MET A 1 55.90 -7.74 9.76
N ALA A 2 55.69 -7.38 8.49
CA ALA A 2 54.90 -6.21 8.12
C ALA A 2 53.45 -6.36 8.61
N LYS A 3 52.88 -5.29 9.17
CA LYS A 3 51.50 -5.27 9.67
C LYS A 3 50.56 -5.41 8.48
N LEU A 4 49.62 -6.37 8.53
CA LEU A 4 48.58 -6.54 7.50
C LEU A 4 47.88 -5.20 7.25
N LYS A 5 47.79 -4.78 5.99
CA LYS A 5 47.11 -3.54 5.57
C LYS A 5 46.32 -3.80 4.29
N ILE A 6 45.00 -3.83 4.43
CA ILE A 6 44.03 -3.93 3.33
C ILE A 6 43.42 -2.55 3.09
N ARG A 7 43.32 -2.15 1.82
CA ARG A 7 42.67 -0.91 1.39
C ARG A 7 41.36 -1.23 0.67
N GLY A 8 40.34 -0.38 0.83
CA GLY A 8 39.06 -0.54 0.13
C GLY A 8 39.22 -0.67 -1.39
N LYS A 9 40.11 0.11 -2.01
CA LYS A 9 40.44 0.00 -3.45
C LYS A 9 40.91 -1.39 -3.89
N GLU A 10 41.52 -2.18 -2.98
CA GLU A 10 41.94 -3.55 -3.28
C GLU A 10 40.74 -4.50 -3.25
N LEU A 11 39.78 -4.29 -2.36
CA LEU A 11 38.53 -5.06 -2.29
C LEU A 11 37.60 -4.75 -3.46
N LEU A 12 37.51 -3.49 -3.89
CA LEU A 12 36.77 -3.10 -5.10
C LEU A 12 37.29 -3.85 -6.34
N LYS A 13 38.60 -4.04 -6.46
CA LYS A 13 39.21 -4.83 -7.54
C LYS A 13 38.87 -6.32 -7.48
N LEU A 14 38.51 -6.83 -6.29
CA LEU A 14 38.04 -8.21 -6.10
C LEU A 14 36.53 -8.37 -6.36
N GLY A 15 35.80 -7.28 -6.64
CA GLY A 15 34.38 -7.29 -6.96
C GLY A 15 33.44 -6.91 -5.81
N TYR A 16 33.97 -6.60 -4.62
CA TYR A 16 33.15 -6.12 -3.51
C TYR A 16 32.51 -4.78 -3.89
N ALA A 17 31.22 -4.61 -3.59
CA ALA A 17 30.52 -3.36 -3.86
C ALA A 17 31.03 -2.22 -2.96
N GLU A 18 30.88 -0.97 -3.41
CA GLU A 18 31.13 0.18 -2.57
C GLU A 18 30.11 0.25 -1.42
N GLY A 19 30.56 0.45 -0.19
CA GLY A 19 29.66 0.64 0.96
C GLY A 19 30.08 -0.13 2.21
N GLN A 20 29.08 -0.59 2.98
CA GLN A 20 29.27 -1.19 4.30
C GLN A 20 30.06 -2.50 4.25
N ILE A 21 29.93 -3.28 3.17
CA ILE A 21 30.63 -4.55 2.99
C ILE A 21 32.16 -4.39 3.00
N ILE A 22 32.68 -3.29 2.46
CA ILE A 22 34.11 -2.96 2.47
C ILE A 22 34.61 -2.76 3.90
N SER A 23 33.91 -1.92 4.67
CA SER A 23 34.26 -1.62 6.07
C SER A 23 34.16 -2.86 6.95
N LEU A 24 33.10 -3.66 6.77
CA LEU A 24 32.93 -4.94 7.47
C LEU A 24 34.09 -5.89 7.17
N THR A 25 34.43 -6.06 5.89
CA THR A 25 35.50 -6.95 5.43
C THR A 25 36.85 -6.56 6.05
N ILE A 26 37.18 -5.27 6.04
CA ILE A 26 38.42 -4.76 6.65
C ILE A 26 38.44 -5.05 8.16
N ASN A 27 37.34 -4.80 8.86
CA ASN A 27 37.25 -5.00 10.30
C ASN A 27 37.40 -6.48 10.68
N VAL A 28 36.66 -7.37 10.01
CA VAL A 28 36.71 -8.82 10.25
C VAL A 28 38.11 -9.36 9.97
N VAL A 29 38.75 -8.91 8.88
CA VAL A 29 40.12 -9.34 8.57
C VAL A 29 41.12 -8.90 9.65
N TYR A 30 41.00 -7.68 10.17
CA TYR A 30 41.87 -7.21 11.25
C TYR A 30 41.58 -7.87 12.60
N GLU A 31 40.35 -8.35 12.81
CA GLU A 31 39.95 -9.10 13.99
C GLU A 31 40.57 -10.51 13.98
N TYR A 32 40.42 -11.26 12.88
CA TYR A 32 40.78 -12.68 12.82
C TYR A 32 42.14 -12.99 12.18
N PHE A 33 42.59 -12.19 11.21
CA PHE A 33 43.72 -12.53 10.34
C PHE A 33 44.87 -11.53 10.39
N ARG A 34 44.95 -10.70 11.43
CA ARG A 34 45.96 -9.63 11.58
C ARG A 34 47.41 -10.08 11.41
N LYS A 35 47.72 -11.33 11.77
CA LYS A 35 49.07 -11.92 11.70
C LYS A 35 49.28 -12.77 10.44
N SER A 36 48.26 -12.96 9.61
CA SER A 36 48.32 -13.78 8.40
C SER A 36 49.00 -13.05 7.24
N PRO A 37 49.64 -13.77 6.30
CA PRO A 37 50.23 -13.17 5.10
C PRO A 37 49.18 -12.46 4.25
N LYS A 38 49.49 -11.24 3.77
CA LYS A 38 48.55 -10.43 2.99
C LYS A 38 48.06 -11.17 1.74
N ASP A 39 48.96 -11.79 0.99
CA ASP A 39 48.60 -12.47 -0.27
C ASP A 39 47.63 -13.64 -0.02
N TRP A 40 47.82 -14.36 1.08
CA TRP A 40 46.91 -15.41 1.51
C TRP A 40 45.52 -14.84 1.85
N VAL A 41 45.46 -13.77 2.64
CA VAL A 41 44.19 -13.12 2.99
C VAL A 41 43.46 -12.59 1.75
N MET A 42 44.18 -11.97 0.81
CA MET A 42 43.58 -11.46 -0.43
C MET A 42 43.05 -12.60 -1.31
N ASN A 43 43.74 -13.73 -1.36
CA ASN A 43 43.26 -14.92 -2.07
C ASN A 43 41.99 -15.50 -1.40
N MET A 44 41.99 -15.61 -0.07
CA MET A 44 40.80 -16.05 0.68
C MET A 44 39.62 -15.11 0.45
N LEU A 45 39.83 -13.79 0.49
CA LEU A 45 38.78 -12.81 0.21
C LEU A 45 38.21 -12.93 -1.21
N GLN A 46 39.03 -13.31 -2.19
CA GLN A 46 38.56 -13.60 -3.54
C GLN A 46 37.70 -14.88 -3.57
N GLN A 47 38.08 -15.92 -2.83
CA GLN A 47 37.29 -17.16 -2.72
C GLN A 47 35.96 -16.93 -1.99
N VAL A 48 35.98 -16.19 -0.88
CA VAL A 48 34.79 -15.80 -0.12
C VAL A 48 33.87 -14.95 -0.99
N HIS A 49 34.41 -14.04 -1.79
CA HIS A 49 33.61 -13.26 -2.75
C HIS A 49 33.00 -14.14 -3.85
N ALA A 50 33.72 -15.14 -4.36
CA ALA A 50 33.23 -16.00 -5.43
C ALA A 50 32.14 -16.95 -4.93
N ARG A 51 32.36 -17.59 -3.77
CA ARG A 51 31.52 -18.65 -3.20
C ARG A 51 31.24 -18.42 -1.70
N PRO A 52 30.53 -17.34 -1.32
CA PRO A 52 30.28 -17.03 0.08
C PRO A 52 29.55 -18.15 0.83
N GLU A 53 28.71 -18.94 0.15
CA GLU A 53 28.01 -20.09 0.72
C GLU A 53 28.95 -21.14 1.34
N ALA A 54 30.18 -21.29 0.82
CA ALA A 54 31.17 -22.23 1.33
C ALA A 54 31.83 -21.76 2.64
N PHE A 55 31.60 -20.52 3.05
CA PHE A 55 32.26 -19.89 4.20
C PHE A 55 31.30 -19.52 5.33
N LEU A 56 30.05 -20.00 5.27
CA LEU A 56 29.02 -19.71 6.28
C LEU A 56 29.35 -20.29 7.67
N GLU A 57 30.10 -21.38 7.72
CA GLU A 57 30.51 -22.05 8.97
C GLU A 57 32.00 -21.85 9.28
N GLU A 58 32.72 -21.15 8.40
CA GLU A 58 34.16 -20.95 8.53
C GLU A 58 34.48 -19.76 9.44
N ALA A 59 35.17 -20.06 10.55
CA ALA A 59 35.53 -19.07 11.56
C ALA A 59 36.37 -17.92 10.94
N GLY A 60 35.94 -16.69 11.22
CA GLY A 60 36.57 -15.47 10.68
C GLY A 60 36.11 -15.09 9.28
N TRP A 61 35.37 -15.93 8.55
CA TRP A 61 34.83 -15.61 7.22
C TRP A 61 33.31 -15.50 7.19
N GLN A 62 32.60 -16.20 8.10
CA GLN A 62 31.14 -16.23 8.21
C GLN A 62 30.47 -14.86 8.08
N ARG A 63 30.96 -13.84 8.80
CA ARG A 63 30.35 -12.50 8.79
C ARG A 63 30.44 -11.82 7.41
N ILE A 64 31.54 -12.03 6.69
CA ILE A 64 31.73 -11.49 5.34
C ILE A 64 30.84 -12.25 4.35
N ALA A 65 30.82 -13.58 4.44
CA ALA A 65 29.99 -14.44 3.63
C ALA A 65 28.49 -14.13 3.76
N GLN A 66 27.99 -13.97 4.99
CA GLN A 66 26.59 -13.61 5.26
C GLN A 66 26.22 -12.26 4.64
N ALA A 67 27.09 -11.26 4.79
CA ALA A 67 26.83 -9.93 4.24
C ALA A 67 26.84 -9.92 2.69
N LEU A 68 27.75 -10.68 2.06
CA LEU A 68 27.77 -10.86 0.60
C LEU A 68 26.51 -11.56 0.08
N LEU A 69 26.01 -12.57 0.81
CA LEU A 69 24.77 -13.26 0.44
C LEU A 69 23.55 -12.35 0.59
N ALA A 70 23.50 -11.55 1.66
CA ALA A 70 22.44 -10.56 1.86
C ALA A 70 22.41 -9.52 0.73
N GLU A 71 23.58 -8.99 0.35
CA GLU A 71 23.71 -8.03 -0.76
C GLU A 71 23.28 -8.64 -2.10
N ARG A 72 23.69 -9.88 -2.40
CA ARG A 72 23.22 -10.61 -3.60
C ARG A 72 21.70 -10.80 -3.60
N GLN A 73 21.12 -11.12 -2.44
CA GLN A 73 19.68 -11.27 -2.30
C GLN A 73 18.95 -9.94 -2.50
N GLU A 74 19.48 -8.83 -2.00
CA GLU A 74 18.92 -7.50 -2.23
C GLU A 74 18.93 -7.12 -3.71
N VAL A 75 20.00 -7.42 -4.45
CA VAL A 75 20.08 -7.18 -5.90
C VAL A 75 19.01 -7.97 -6.65
N VAL A 76 18.87 -9.27 -6.36
CA VAL A 76 17.83 -10.13 -6.97
C VAL A 76 16.43 -9.61 -6.67
N GLU A 77 16.17 -9.18 -5.43
CA GLU A 77 14.87 -8.60 -5.06
C GLU A 77 14.64 -7.22 -5.70
N ALA A 78 15.68 -6.42 -5.90
CA ALA A 78 15.58 -5.15 -6.61
C ALA A 78 15.29 -5.36 -8.10
N GLU A 79 15.90 -6.35 -8.74
CA GLU A 79 15.61 -6.73 -10.13
C GLU A 79 14.15 -7.20 -10.29
N LYS A 80 13.65 -8.01 -9.34
CA LYS A 80 12.23 -8.41 -9.33
C LYS A 80 11.25 -7.24 -9.17
N ARG A 81 11.70 -6.11 -8.63
CA ARG A 81 10.87 -4.89 -8.44
C ARG A 81 10.89 -3.95 -9.63
N GLN A 82 11.61 -4.28 -10.71
CA GLN A 82 11.64 -3.44 -11.90
C GLN A 82 10.29 -3.48 -12.63
N LEU A 83 9.87 -2.32 -13.13
CA LEU A 83 8.69 -2.23 -13.99
C LEU A 83 8.96 -2.95 -15.31
N ALA A 84 7.95 -3.65 -15.81
CA ALA A 84 7.94 -4.14 -17.18
C ALA A 84 8.18 -2.98 -18.16
N LYS A 85 8.75 -3.27 -19.33
CA LYS A 85 8.99 -2.24 -20.36
C LYS A 85 7.68 -1.68 -20.90
N ASN A 86 6.70 -2.55 -21.12
CA ASN A 86 5.39 -2.21 -21.66
C ASN A 86 4.32 -2.54 -20.63
N ALA A 87 3.27 -1.73 -20.60
CA ALA A 87 2.06 -2.06 -19.85
C ALA A 87 1.38 -3.29 -20.46
N MET A 88 0.82 -4.15 -19.62
CA MET A 88 -0.11 -5.17 -20.10
C MET A 88 -1.37 -4.49 -20.68
N PRO A 89 -2.04 -5.08 -21.68
CA PRO A 89 -3.31 -4.56 -22.18
C PRO A 89 -4.39 -4.53 -21.09
N PHE A 90 -5.24 -3.51 -21.12
CA PHE A 90 -6.40 -3.37 -20.24
C PHE A 90 -7.51 -2.59 -20.96
N PRO A 91 -8.79 -2.86 -20.64
CA PRO A 91 -9.89 -2.05 -21.16
C PRO A 91 -9.94 -0.69 -20.46
N ILE A 92 -10.27 0.33 -21.26
CA ILE A 92 -10.59 1.68 -20.81
C ILE A 92 -12.03 1.95 -21.23
N PHE A 93 -12.90 2.24 -20.26
CA PHE A 93 -14.29 2.57 -20.52
C PHE A 93 -14.45 4.09 -20.52
N GLY A 94 -15.07 4.68 -21.54
CA GLY A 94 -15.25 6.14 -21.63
C GLY A 94 -13.94 6.92 -21.81
N GLU A 95 -12.97 6.36 -22.54
CA GLU A 95 -11.62 6.90 -22.69
C GLU A 95 -11.56 8.38 -23.09
N GLU A 96 -12.53 8.85 -23.88
CA GLU A 96 -12.59 10.23 -24.35
C GLU A 96 -12.85 11.24 -23.22
N GLN A 97 -13.36 10.78 -22.07
CA GLN A 97 -13.67 11.60 -20.89
C GLN A 97 -12.58 11.53 -19.82
N ILE A 98 -11.53 10.75 -20.03
CA ILE A 98 -10.49 10.50 -19.03
C ILE A 98 -9.23 11.30 -19.37
N GLU A 99 -8.78 12.10 -18.42
CA GLU A 99 -7.56 12.90 -18.51
C GLU A 99 -6.30 12.03 -18.67
N MET A 100 -5.28 12.58 -19.33
CA MET A 100 -4.07 11.83 -19.67
C MET A 100 -3.29 11.37 -18.43
N ASP A 101 -3.27 12.18 -17.37
CA ASP A 101 -2.53 11.88 -16.15
C ASP A 101 -3.11 10.67 -15.39
N ALA A 102 -4.43 10.51 -15.35
CA ALA A 102 -5.09 9.32 -14.82
C ALA A 102 -4.75 8.07 -15.65
N LYS A 103 -4.72 8.21 -16.98
CA LYS A 103 -4.30 7.13 -17.88
C LYS A 103 -2.84 6.75 -17.66
N ASP A 104 -1.94 7.71 -17.49
CA ASP A 104 -0.52 7.49 -17.22
C ASP A 104 -0.28 6.75 -15.90
N GLN A 105 -1.07 7.05 -14.87
CA GLN A 105 -1.05 6.30 -13.60
C GLN A 105 -1.44 4.83 -13.85
N MET A 106 -2.49 4.57 -14.62
CA MET A 106 -2.90 3.20 -14.96
C MET A 106 -1.84 2.48 -15.80
N TYR A 107 -1.28 3.12 -16.83
CA TYR A 107 -0.20 2.54 -17.63
C TYR A 107 1.03 2.18 -16.80
N THR A 108 1.35 2.98 -15.79
CA THR A 108 2.43 2.67 -14.85
C THR A 108 2.08 1.47 -13.97
N ALA A 109 0.86 1.42 -13.42
CA ALA A 109 0.40 0.31 -12.60
C ALA A 109 0.36 -1.02 -13.37
N MET A 110 -0.01 -0.98 -14.65
CA MET A 110 -0.04 -2.15 -15.55
C MET A 110 1.36 -2.65 -15.95
N ARG A 111 2.43 -1.98 -15.49
CA ARG A 111 3.83 -2.43 -15.63
C ARG A 111 4.39 -3.02 -14.34
N LEU A 112 3.65 -2.97 -13.23
CA LEU A 112 4.12 -3.55 -11.98
C LEU A 112 4.28 -5.07 -12.13
N PRO A 113 5.37 -5.65 -11.61
CA PRO A 113 5.64 -7.10 -11.72
C PRO A 113 4.60 -7.97 -10.99
N VAL A 114 3.82 -7.36 -10.10
CA VAL A 114 2.78 -8.01 -9.31
C VAL A 114 1.40 -7.91 -9.96
N THR A 115 1.23 -7.11 -11.02
CA THR A 115 -0.07 -6.96 -11.68
C THR A 115 -0.41 -8.22 -12.47
N VAL A 116 -1.67 -8.62 -12.41
CA VAL A 116 -2.25 -9.75 -13.16
C VAL A 116 -3.21 -9.24 -14.23
N GLN A 117 -4.03 -8.24 -13.88
CA GLN A 117 -5.03 -7.65 -14.76
C GLN A 117 -5.39 -6.24 -14.27
N GLY A 118 -5.96 -5.42 -15.14
CA GLY A 118 -6.59 -4.17 -14.72
C GLY A 118 -7.68 -3.72 -15.66
N ALA A 119 -8.37 -2.65 -15.27
CA ALA A 119 -9.36 -1.92 -16.05
C ALA A 119 -9.42 -0.47 -15.57
N LEU A 120 -9.81 0.45 -16.45
CA LEU A 120 -10.01 1.86 -16.09
C LEU A 120 -11.45 2.28 -16.35
N MET A 121 -12.14 2.75 -15.31
CA MET A 121 -13.56 3.09 -15.34
C MET A 121 -13.81 4.50 -15.93
N PRO A 122 -15.04 4.80 -16.40
CA PRO A 122 -15.35 6.08 -17.06
C PRO A 122 -15.24 7.33 -16.18
N ASP A 123 -15.30 7.15 -14.86
CA ASP A 123 -15.16 8.21 -13.86
C ASP A 123 -13.71 8.41 -13.42
N ALA A 124 -12.75 7.79 -14.13
CA ALA A 124 -11.36 7.81 -13.71
C ALA A 124 -10.75 9.20 -13.75
N HIS A 125 -10.01 9.52 -12.70
CA HIS A 125 -9.30 10.79 -12.55
C HIS A 125 -8.06 10.60 -11.67
N HIS A 126 -7.24 11.64 -11.60
CA HIS A 126 -5.98 11.62 -10.88
C HIS A 126 -6.13 11.14 -9.43
N GLY A 127 -5.40 10.10 -9.08
CA GLY A 127 -5.35 9.56 -7.71
C GLY A 127 -3.95 9.61 -7.12
N TYR A 128 -3.73 8.88 -6.04
CA TYR A 128 -2.42 8.76 -5.41
C TYR A 128 -1.80 7.40 -5.74
N GLY A 129 -0.89 7.37 -6.70
CA GLY A 129 -0.20 6.16 -7.17
C GLY A 129 -1.00 5.36 -8.20
N LEU A 130 -2.27 5.08 -7.92
CA LEU A 130 -3.26 4.55 -8.87
C LEU A 130 -4.34 5.63 -9.12
N PRO A 131 -4.94 5.68 -10.31
CA PRO A 131 -6.06 6.59 -10.56
C PRO A 131 -7.27 6.16 -9.74
N ILE A 132 -8.07 7.12 -9.31
CA ILE A 132 -9.44 6.82 -8.85
C ILE A 132 -10.20 6.28 -10.05
N GLY A 133 -11.08 5.29 -9.86
CA GLY A 133 -11.71 4.54 -10.96
C GLY A 133 -10.79 3.50 -11.61
N GLY A 134 -9.58 3.28 -11.10
CA GLY A 134 -8.70 2.18 -11.52
C GLY A 134 -9.04 0.87 -10.81
N VAL A 135 -9.09 -0.23 -11.56
CA VAL A 135 -9.19 -1.60 -11.02
C VAL A 135 -7.88 -2.31 -11.33
N LEU A 136 -7.21 -2.85 -10.30
CA LEU A 136 -5.95 -3.57 -10.46
C LEU A 136 -6.00 -4.89 -9.67
N ALA A 137 -5.88 -6.01 -10.37
CA ALA A 137 -5.69 -7.32 -9.75
C ALA A 137 -4.19 -7.60 -9.60
N THR A 138 -3.77 -8.00 -8.40
CA THR A 138 -2.37 -8.25 -8.06
C THR A 138 -2.16 -9.64 -7.48
N GLU A 139 -1.01 -10.26 -7.79
CA GLU A 139 -0.60 -11.56 -7.28
C GLU A 139 0.19 -11.40 -5.97
N ASN A 140 -0.26 -12.07 -4.91
CA ASN A 140 0.41 -12.12 -3.59
C ASN A 140 0.86 -10.75 -3.04
N SER A 141 0.14 -9.70 -3.40
CA SER A 141 0.51 -8.33 -3.09
C SER A 141 -0.72 -7.51 -2.76
N VAL A 142 -0.56 -6.58 -1.83
CA VAL A 142 -1.54 -5.55 -1.50
C VAL A 142 -0.87 -4.21 -1.73
N ILE A 143 -1.53 -3.32 -2.45
CA ILE A 143 -1.07 -1.95 -2.70
C ILE A 143 -1.97 -1.02 -1.89
N PRO A 144 -1.57 -0.54 -0.69
CA PRO A 144 -2.46 0.24 0.18
C PRO A 144 -3.05 1.47 -0.52
N TYR A 145 -2.23 2.20 -1.27
CA TYR A 145 -2.69 3.36 -2.03
C TYR A 145 -3.57 3.01 -3.24
N GLY A 146 -3.58 1.75 -3.68
CA GLY A 146 -4.55 1.25 -4.66
C GLY A 146 -5.93 0.96 -4.06
N VAL A 147 -6.02 0.81 -2.74
CA VAL A 147 -7.31 0.75 -2.03
C VAL A 147 -7.83 2.16 -1.76
N GLY A 148 -6.92 3.09 -1.44
CA GLY A 148 -7.24 4.47 -1.08
C GLY A 148 -7.05 4.75 0.41
N VAL A 149 -7.07 6.03 0.76
CA VAL A 149 -6.85 6.48 2.15
C VAL A 149 -8.11 6.39 3.00
N ASP A 150 -9.28 6.50 2.38
CA ASP A 150 -10.58 6.37 3.04
C ASP A 150 -11.15 4.95 2.82
N ILE A 151 -10.58 4.02 3.57
CA ILE A 151 -10.84 2.59 3.41
C ILE A 151 -12.29 2.28 3.80
N GLY A 152 -13.06 1.78 2.84
CA GLY A 152 -14.45 1.41 3.04
C GLY A 152 -15.46 2.53 2.80
N CYS A 153 -15.01 3.66 2.23
CA CYS A 153 -15.89 4.67 1.63
C CYS A 153 -16.86 3.97 0.65
N ARG A 154 -18.16 4.20 0.83
CA ARG A 154 -19.21 3.51 0.06
C ARG A 154 -20.52 4.26 0.13
N MET A 155 -21.42 3.90 -0.78
CA MET A 155 -22.82 4.32 -0.75
C MET A 155 -23.67 3.29 -0.02
N CYS A 156 -24.73 3.76 0.65
CA CYS A 156 -25.81 2.92 1.17
C CYS A 156 -27.14 3.56 0.77
N LEU A 157 -28.01 2.78 0.13
CA LEU A 157 -29.34 3.20 -0.26
C LEU A 157 -30.36 2.48 0.63
N ILE A 158 -31.29 3.24 1.22
CA ILE A 158 -32.42 2.72 1.99
C ILE A 158 -33.69 3.27 1.35
N LEU A 159 -34.61 2.37 1.01
CA LEU A 159 -35.92 2.74 0.48
C LEU A 159 -36.94 2.81 1.61
N TYR A 160 -37.69 3.91 1.67
CA TYR A 160 -38.79 4.09 2.59
C TYR A 160 -40.10 4.08 1.81
N ASP A 161 -41.07 3.28 2.26
CA ASP A 161 -42.43 3.29 1.73
C ASP A 161 -43.16 4.54 2.25
N LEU A 162 -42.90 5.68 1.60
CA LEU A 162 -43.44 6.99 1.94
C LEU A 162 -43.93 7.69 0.67
N PRO A 163 -45.08 8.40 0.72
CA PRO A 163 -45.54 9.21 -0.40
C PRO A 163 -44.51 10.27 -0.78
N VAL A 164 -44.21 10.39 -2.08
CA VAL A 164 -43.17 11.28 -2.60
C VAL A 164 -43.42 12.75 -2.29
N GLU A 165 -44.68 13.16 -2.18
CA GLU A 165 -45.12 14.52 -1.86
C GLU A 165 -44.67 14.97 -0.47
N ARG A 166 -44.37 14.01 0.42
CA ARG A 166 -43.85 14.31 1.76
C ARG A 166 -42.48 14.95 1.70
N LEU A 167 -41.65 14.63 0.71
CA LEU A 167 -40.31 15.22 0.58
C LEU A 167 -40.40 16.74 0.40
N ASP A 168 -41.38 17.20 -0.36
CA ASP A 168 -41.63 18.62 -0.60
C ASP A 168 -42.39 19.28 0.56
N THR A 169 -43.44 18.63 1.07
CA THR A 169 -44.33 19.20 2.10
C THR A 169 -43.75 19.16 3.52
N GLU A 170 -42.77 18.29 3.80
CA GLU A 170 -42.14 18.13 5.12
C GLU A 170 -40.63 18.41 5.10
N ARG A 171 -40.14 19.26 4.17
CA ARG A 171 -38.72 19.51 3.97
C ARG A 171 -37.95 19.91 5.23
N ASP A 172 -38.55 20.76 6.07
CA ASP A 172 -37.94 21.20 7.34
C ASP A 172 -37.70 20.04 8.31
N LYS A 173 -38.61 19.06 8.33
CA LYS A 173 -38.51 17.88 9.18
C LYS A 173 -37.40 16.95 8.72
N PHE A 174 -37.30 16.68 7.42
CA PHE A 174 -36.21 15.87 6.87
C PHE A 174 -34.84 16.54 7.08
N THR A 175 -34.77 17.85 6.88
CA THR A 175 -33.55 18.63 7.12
C THR A 175 -33.13 18.56 8.59
N LYS A 176 -34.10 18.73 9.51
CA LYS A 176 -33.88 18.58 10.94
C LYS A 176 -33.38 17.19 11.30
N TRP A 177 -33.95 16.13 10.75
CA TRP A 177 -33.48 14.77 11.01
C TRP A 177 -32.04 14.53 10.57
N LEU A 178 -31.60 15.06 9.43
CA LEU A 178 -30.19 14.98 9.05
C LEU A 178 -29.29 15.64 10.11
N GLY A 179 -29.66 16.83 10.57
CA GLY A 179 -28.94 17.55 11.62
C GLY A 179 -29.00 16.88 13.00
N GLU A 180 -30.02 16.09 13.29
CA GLU A 180 -30.14 15.36 14.57
C GLU A 180 -29.34 14.05 14.56
N HIS A 181 -29.29 13.35 13.42
CA HIS A 181 -28.77 11.98 13.33
C HIS A 181 -27.39 11.84 12.69
N THR A 182 -26.84 12.87 12.07
CA THR A 182 -25.45 12.86 11.59
C THR A 182 -24.75 14.20 11.82
N ARG A 183 -23.45 14.23 11.57
CA ARG A 183 -22.60 15.42 11.60
C ARG A 183 -21.75 15.47 10.33
N PHE A 184 -21.52 16.68 9.82
CA PHE A 184 -20.81 16.92 8.57
C PHE A 184 -19.51 17.68 8.80
N GLY A 185 -18.59 17.59 7.85
CA GLY A 185 -17.28 18.23 7.93
C GLY A 185 -16.44 17.70 9.09
N LEU A 186 -16.01 18.61 9.95
CA LEU A 186 -15.19 18.30 11.12
C LEU A 186 -16.02 18.11 12.40
N ASP A 187 -17.34 18.27 12.32
CA ASP A 187 -18.23 18.16 13.47
C ASP A 187 -18.35 16.70 13.94
N ILE A 188 -18.56 16.57 15.24
CA ILE A 188 -18.74 15.30 15.94
C ILE A 188 -19.95 15.36 16.87
N HIS A 189 -20.45 14.19 17.25
CA HIS A 189 -21.52 14.11 18.25
C HIS A 189 -20.97 14.46 19.64
N GLU A 190 -21.72 15.23 20.42
CA GLU A 190 -21.33 15.57 21.81
C GLU A 190 -21.20 14.32 22.68
N ARG A 191 -22.06 13.33 22.41
CA ARG A 191 -22.02 12.00 23.01
C ARG A 191 -21.84 10.99 21.88
N PRO A 192 -20.61 10.51 21.63
CA PRO A 192 -20.38 9.51 20.60
C PRO A 192 -21.17 8.24 20.85
N LEU A 193 -21.54 7.55 19.77
CA LEU A 193 -22.26 6.28 19.85
C LEU A 193 -21.34 5.21 20.43
N ASP A 194 -21.84 4.46 21.42
CA ASP A 194 -21.17 3.25 21.87
C ASP A 194 -21.43 2.14 20.86
N ASP A 195 -20.37 1.55 20.33
CA ASP A 195 -20.45 0.51 19.29
C ASP A 195 -19.54 -0.67 19.67
N PRO A 196 -20.03 -1.93 19.52
CA PRO A 196 -19.24 -3.13 19.82
C PRO A 196 -17.88 -3.20 19.11
N ILE A 197 -17.69 -2.49 18.00
CA ILE A 197 -16.43 -2.41 17.28
C ILE A 197 -15.28 -1.97 18.21
N PHE A 198 -15.54 -1.11 19.20
CA PHE A 198 -14.51 -0.59 20.11
C PHE A 198 -14.09 -1.58 21.19
N GLY A 199 -14.79 -2.71 21.32
CA GLY A 199 -14.41 -3.85 22.16
C GLY A 199 -13.45 -4.84 21.48
N ARG A 200 -13.18 -4.66 20.18
CA ARG A 200 -12.32 -5.55 19.38
C ARG A 200 -10.86 -5.55 19.82
N ASP A 201 -10.27 -6.74 19.86
CA ASP A 201 -8.88 -6.97 20.28
C ASP A 201 -7.85 -6.38 19.30
N GLU A 202 -8.22 -6.13 18.05
CA GLU A 202 -7.39 -5.49 17.04
C GLU A 202 -6.89 -4.11 17.49
N PHE A 203 -7.69 -3.37 18.27
CA PHE A 203 -7.27 -2.11 18.87
C PHE A 203 -6.15 -2.27 19.93
N LYS A 204 -5.89 -3.48 20.41
CA LYS A 204 -4.79 -3.77 21.36
C LYS A 204 -3.49 -4.11 20.61
N TYR A 205 -3.60 -4.85 19.51
CA TYR A 205 -2.45 -5.49 18.85
C TYR A 205 -2.01 -4.79 17.56
N ILE A 206 -2.90 -4.07 16.88
CA ILE A 206 -2.58 -3.35 15.64
C ILE A 206 -2.25 -1.90 15.98
N LYS A 207 -0.99 -1.50 15.81
CA LYS A 207 -0.49 -0.16 16.15
C LYS A 207 -1.35 0.97 15.56
N VAL A 208 -1.61 0.92 14.25
CA VAL A 208 -2.39 1.99 13.58
C VAL A 208 -3.83 2.06 14.09
N ALA A 209 -4.46 0.92 14.38
CA ALA A 209 -5.80 0.90 14.95
C ALA A 209 -5.80 1.48 16.37
N LYS A 210 -4.85 1.05 17.21
CA LYS A 210 -4.66 1.54 18.57
C LYS A 210 -4.48 3.06 18.62
N GLU A 211 -3.60 3.58 17.77
CA GLU A 211 -3.29 5.02 17.68
C GLU A 211 -4.48 5.85 17.21
N ASN A 212 -5.37 5.29 16.40
CA ASN A 212 -6.55 5.98 15.87
C ASN A 212 -7.85 5.68 16.63
N ARG A 213 -7.83 4.82 17.66
CA ARG A 213 -9.05 4.37 18.36
C ARG A 213 -9.90 5.51 18.89
N ASP A 214 -9.29 6.43 19.64
CA ASP A 214 -10.02 7.53 20.27
C ASP A 214 -10.56 8.53 19.24
N LYS A 215 -9.83 8.72 18.13
CA LYS A 215 -10.30 9.52 17.00
C LYS A 215 -11.52 8.87 16.35
N ALA A 216 -11.46 7.58 16.05
CA ALA A 216 -12.57 6.81 15.49
C ALA A 216 -13.78 6.82 16.44
N TYR A 217 -13.56 6.65 17.75
CA TYR A 217 -14.61 6.72 18.76
C TYR A 217 -15.36 8.06 18.76
N LYS A 218 -14.65 9.18 18.63
CA LYS A 218 -15.30 10.50 18.56
C LYS A 218 -16.07 10.74 17.26
N GLN A 219 -15.65 10.09 16.17
CA GLN A 219 -16.20 10.33 14.83
C GLN A 219 -17.27 9.31 14.42
N ILE A 220 -17.51 8.25 15.20
CA ILE A 220 -18.51 7.26 14.85
C ILE A 220 -19.92 7.89 14.76
N GLY A 221 -20.64 7.54 13.70
CA GLY A 221 -21.97 8.10 13.42
C GLY A 221 -21.97 9.51 12.81
N SER A 222 -20.81 10.05 12.39
CA SER A 222 -20.76 11.22 11.53
C SER A 222 -20.55 10.85 10.06
N SER A 223 -21.00 11.71 9.15
CA SER A 223 -20.75 11.59 7.71
C SER A 223 -19.35 12.08 7.33
N GLY A 224 -18.77 12.98 8.12
CA GLY A 224 -17.49 13.60 7.79
C GLY A 224 -17.61 14.64 6.69
N GLY A 225 -16.49 14.99 6.05
CA GLY A 225 -16.40 16.01 5.00
C GLY A 225 -15.99 15.43 3.64
N GLY A 226 -15.56 16.31 2.73
CA GLY A 226 -15.17 15.90 1.38
C GLY A 226 -16.39 15.58 0.52
N ASN A 227 -16.38 14.42 -0.13
CA ASN A 227 -17.47 13.92 -0.98
C ASN A 227 -18.49 13.07 -0.20
N HIS A 228 -18.48 13.09 1.14
CA HIS A 228 -19.43 12.33 1.95
C HIS A 228 -20.71 13.14 2.17
N PHE A 229 -21.85 12.52 1.88
CA PHE A 229 -23.16 13.14 2.02
C PHE A 229 -24.20 12.14 2.49
N VAL A 230 -25.32 12.68 2.99
CA VAL A 230 -26.55 11.94 3.27
C VAL A 230 -27.68 12.82 2.76
N GLU A 231 -28.53 12.27 1.92
CA GLU A 231 -29.64 13.00 1.33
C GLU A 231 -30.90 12.14 1.28
N PHE A 232 -32.05 12.83 1.22
CA PHE A 232 -33.32 12.22 0.90
C PHE A 232 -33.63 12.53 -0.56
N GLY A 233 -33.95 11.49 -1.32
CA GLY A 233 -34.29 11.59 -2.74
C GLY A 233 -35.51 10.75 -3.07
N ILE A 234 -36.03 10.95 -4.27
CA ILE A 234 -37.10 10.12 -4.82
C ILE A 234 -36.45 9.04 -5.66
N ALA A 235 -36.67 7.78 -5.28
CA ALA A 235 -36.29 6.64 -6.11
C ALA A 235 -37.36 6.40 -7.19
N THR A 236 -36.95 5.86 -8.34
CA THR A 236 -37.89 5.34 -9.33
C THR A 236 -37.44 3.94 -9.69
N LEU A 237 -38.25 2.95 -9.34
CA LEU A 237 -38.01 1.56 -9.66
C LEU A 237 -38.45 1.29 -11.09
N THR A 238 -37.46 1.07 -11.96
CA THR A 238 -37.65 0.83 -13.39
C THR A 238 -37.48 -0.65 -13.79
N ASP A 239 -37.00 -1.48 -12.87
CA ASP A 239 -36.82 -2.92 -13.05
C ASP A 239 -37.86 -3.71 -12.25
N ALA A 240 -38.61 -4.57 -12.93
CA ALA A 240 -39.66 -5.40 -12.32
C ALA A 240 -39.06 -6.55 -11.48
N ASP A 241 -37.83 -6.95 -11.79
CA ASP A 241 -37.09 -8.00 -11.10
C ASP A 241 -36.03 -7.40 -10.14
N ASN A 242 -36.27 -6.18 -9.63
CA ASN A 242 -35.33 -5.50 -8.75
C ASN A 242 -35.02 -6.33 -7.49
N GLU A 243 -33.80 -6.16 -6.96
CA GLU A 243 -33.28 -6.89 -5.80
C GLU A 243 -34.09 -6.71 -4.51
N PHE A 244 -34.95 -5.69 -4.45
CA PHE A 244 -35.81 -5.40 -3.31
C PHE A 244 -37.16 -6.14 -3.38
N GLY A 245 -37.51 -6.74 -4.52
CA GLY A 245 -38.81 -7.38 -4.74
C GLY A 245 -40.00 -6.42 -4.68
N LEU A 246 -39.76 -5.13 -4.99
CA LEU A 246 -40.77 -4.08 -4.94
C LEU A 246 -41.43 -3.87 -6.31
N PRO A 247 -42.69 -3.41 -6.38
CA PRO A 247 -43.34 -3.09 -7.65
C PRO A 247 -42.65 -1.89 -8.33
N LEU A 248 -42.78 -1.82 -9.66
CA LEU A 248 -42.39 -0.63 -10.43
C LEU A 248 -43.13 0.61 -9.90
N GLY A 249 -42.44 1.74 -9.81
CA GLY A 249 -43.04 2.96 -9.29
C GLY A 249 -42.05 3.96 -8.73
N ARG A 250 -42.61 5.02 -8.15
CA ARG A 250 -41.88 6.06 -7.41
C ARG A 250 -42.16 5.92 -5.92
#